data_AF-A0A437AHW9-F1
#
_entry.id   AF-A0A437AHW9-F1
#
_cell.length_a   1.000
_cell.length_b   1.000
_cell.length_c   1.000
_cell.angle_alpha   90.00
_cell.angle_beta   90.00
_cell.angle_gamma   90.00
#
_symmetry.space_group_name_H-M   'P 1'
#
loop_
_entity.id
_entity.type
_entity.pdbx_description
1 polymer ?
#
loop_
_entity_poly.entity_id
_entity_poly.type
_entity_poly.pdbx_seq_one_letter_code
_entity_poly.pdbx_strand_id
1 'polypeptide(L)'
;MSNLKEKLTAIERVKLTKHSLNFIPDDSLVREIYLNKLIPMLIDLDCYISSVKESLGDSFYELYPTNTPKETNKLNKTLVTKYNNLKDGLISLFDSLNLYKTDFLILIIEKYILLAKTTNLQFIIFELLKKSPKKILNFFFKKLKEKKYFSFYVSFFLGIIVRFNLIKELEIKSINLFMNYLFEYFNIENNYSLNVPLIKKNEIRFIHLCQLFVYLCCFKKEIFYENDLLVKKIIKSGVLKKMNKKVALKFISEFKLGIKLVSSYEYNSVFEFFPFDPPSVYEIKERIEDCYVNISE
;
A
#
# COMPACT_ATOMS: atom_id res chain seq x y z
N MET A 1 -44.28 -0.88 5.09
CA MET A 1 -43.79 0.17 6.02
C MET A 1 -42.95 -0.36 7.19
N SER A 2 -43.09 -1.61 7.66
CA SER A 2 -42.28 -2.15 8.77
C SER A 2 -40.78 -2.28 8.46
N ASN A 3 -40.42 -2.70 7.25
CA ASN A 3 -39.04 -2.94 6.80
C ASN A 3 -38.15 -1.66 6.82
N LEU A 4 -38.71 -0.48 6.50
CA LEU A 4 -37.95 0.78 6.52
C LEU A 4 -37.66 1.25 7.96
N LYS A 5 -38.63 1.08 8.86
CA LYS A 5 -38.51 1.48 10.26
C LYS A 5 -37.50 0.59 11.00
N GLU A 6 -37.54 -0.72 10.75
CA GLU A 6 -36.54 -1.67 11.27
C GLU A 6 -35.13 -1.38 10.73
N LYS A 7 -35.00 -1.05 9.44
CA LYS A 7 -33.72 -0.61 8.86
C LYS A 7 -33.20 0.68 9.47
N LEU A 8 -34.05 1.69 9.68
CA LEU A 8 -33.67 2.94 10.34
C LEU A 8 -33.25 2.71 11.80
N THR A 9 -33.98 1.89 12.55
CA THR A 9 -33.61 1.53 13.92
C THR A 9 -32.31 0.71 13.97
N ALA A 10 -32.06 -0.17 13.00
CA ALA A 10 -30.79 -0.88 12.89
C ALA A 10 -29.63 0.08 12.57
N ILE A 11 -29.83 1.07 11.70
CA ILE A 11 -28.86 2.13 11.37
C ILE A 11 -28.52 3.00 12.61
N GLU A 12 -29.53 3.36 13.40
CA GLU A 12 -29.38 4.12 14.65
C GLU A 12 -28.65 3.32 15.75
N ARG A 13 -28.80 1.99 15.75
CA ARG A 13 -28.10 1.06 16.67
C ARG A 13 -26.63 0.84 16.34
N VAL A 14 -26.16 1.17 15.12
CA VAL A 14 -24.73 1.15 14.80
C VAL A 14 -24.04 2.37 15.45
N LYS A 15 -23.86 2.30 16.77
CA LYS A 15 -22.89 3.09 17.51
C LYS A 15 -21.61 2.27 17.62
N LEU A 16 -20.52 2.78 17.06
CA LEU A 16 -19.23 2.12 17.19
C LEU A 16 -18.71 2.37 18.62
N THR A 17 -18.66 1.30 19.40
CA THR A 17 -18.04 1.24 20.73
C THR A 17 -16.84 0.28 20.68
N LYS A 18 -16.00 0.26 21.71
CA LYS A 18 -14.88 -0.70 21.78
C LYS A 18 -15.36 -2.16 21.61
N HIS A 19 -16.54 -2.49 22.15
CA HIS A 19 -17.16 -3.81 22.00
C HIS A 19 -17.68 -4.11 20.59
N SER A 20 -17.93 -3.09 19.76
CA SER A 20 -18.46 -3.31 18.41
C SER A 20 -17.39 -3.56 17.36
N LEU A 21 -16.09 -3.37 17.65
CA LEU A 21 -15.01 -3.64 16.67
C LEU A 21 -14.92 -5.14 16.30
N ASN A 22 -15.39 -6.01 17.19
CA ASN A 22 -15.35 -7.46 17.04
C ASN A 22 -16.69 -8.06 16.61
N PHE A 23 -17.67 -7.22 16.23
CA PHE A 23 -19.00 -7.64 15.86
C PHE A 23 -19.36 -7.17 14.45
N ILE A 24 -19.70 -8.12 13.59
CA ILE A 24 -20.14 -7.86 12.22
C ILE A 24 -21.64 -8.17 12.14
N PRO A 25 -22.50 -7.21 11.76
CA PRO A 25 -23.93 -7.44 11.67
C PRO A 25 -24.31 -8.54 10.66
N ASP A 26 -25.36 -9.31 10.96
CA ASP A 26 -25.86 -10.36 10.06
C ASP A 26 -26.61 -9.80 8.85
N ASP A 27 -27.40 -8.75 9.03
CA ASP A 27 -28.14 -8.11 7.92
C ASP A 27 -27.17 -7.43 6.95
N SER A 28 -27.30 -7.74 5.65
CA SER A 28 -26.37 -7.26 4.63
C SER A 28 -26.32 -5.73 4.51
N LEU A 29 -27.45 -5.04 4.64
CA LEU A 29 -27.51 -3.58 4.52
C LEU A 29 -26.88 -2.93 5.76
N VAL A 30 -27.22 -3.44 6.95
CA VAL A 30 -26.65 -2.96 8.22
C VAL A 30 -25.14 -3.18 8.24
N ARG A 31 -24.68 -4.31 7.70
CA ARG A 31 -23.27 -4.67 7.58
C ARG A 31 -22.49 -3.69 6.67
N GLU A 32 -23.03 -3.34 5.51
CA GLU A 32 -22.41 -2.34 4.63
C GLU A 32 -22.34 -0.95 5.29
N ILE A 33 -23.38 -0.55 6.02
CA ILE A 33 -23.41 0.72 6.76
C ILE A 33 -22.40 0.70 7.92
N TYR A 34 -22.32 -0.43 8.63
CA TYR A 34 -21.32 -0.66 9.67
C TYR A 34 -19.90 -0.55 9.10
N LEU A 35 -19.60 -1.19 7.97
CA LEU A 35 -18.27 -1.14 7.37
C LEU A 35 -17.87 0.30 6.97
N ASN A 36 -18.80 1.07 6.41
CA ASN A 36 -18.56 2.48 6.08
C ASN A 36 -18.24 3.35 7.30
N LYS A 37 -18.68 2.96 8.50
CA LYS A 37 -18.33 3.63 9.76
C LYS A 37 -17.04 3.06 10.37
N LEU A 38 -16.81 1.75 10.27
CA LEU A 38 -15.64 1.07 10.83
C LEU A 38 -14.34 1.50 10.15
N ILE A 39 -14.33 1.56 8.82
CA ILE A 39 -13.11 1.82 8.05
C ILE A 39 -12.45 3.16 8.42
N PRO A 40 -13.15 4.31 8.51
CA PRO A 40 -12.56 5.55 9.00
C PRO A 40 -11.93 5.44 10.39
N MET A 41 -12.58 4.75 11.32
CA MET A 41 -12.02 4.55 12.67
C MET A 41 -10.75 3.69 12.65
N LEU A 42 -10.71 2.64 11.82
CA LEU A 42 -9.51 1.82 11.64
C LEU A 42 -8.39 2.62 10.97
N ILE A 43 -8.70 3.50 10.01
CA ILE A 43 -7.72 4.42 9.40
C ILE A 43 -7.09 5.32 10.47
N ASP A 44 -7.89 5.93 11.34
CA ASP A 44 -7.38 6.82 12.39
C ASP A 44 -6.47 6.07 13.37
N LEU A 45 -6.84 4.85 13.75
CA LEU A 45 -6.03 3.99 14.60
C LEU A 45 -4.74 3.55 13.90
N ASP A 46 -4.80 3.16 12.64
CA ASP A 46 -3.65 2.73 11.84
C ASP A 46 -2.66 3.87 11.62
N CYS A 47 -3.14 5.07 11.27
CA CYS A 47 -2.29 6.25 11.13
C CYS A 47 -1.58 6.58 12.45
N TYR A 48 -2.28 6.49 13.58
CA TYR A 48 -1.68 6.69 14.89
C TYR A 48 -0.57 5.66 15.18
N ILE A 49 -0.85 4.37 15.01
CA ILE A 49 0.12 3.30 15.29
C ILE A 49 1.33 3.38 14.34
N SER A 50 1.08 3.70 13.06
CA SER A 50 2.14 3.87 12.05
C SER A 50 3.08 5.02 12.42
N SER A 51 2.54 6.17 12.83
CA SER A 51 3.33 7.32 13.26
C SER A 51 4.16 7.04 14.52
N VAL A 52 3.60 6.29 15.47
CA VAL A 52 4.33 5.87 16.68
C VAL A 52 5.45 4.90 16.33
N LYS A 53 5.22 3.91 15.46
CA LYS A 53 6.28 3.00 14.98
C LYS A 53 7.39 3.75 14.26
N GLU A 54 7.05 4.71 13.40
CA GLU A 54 8.05 5.54 12.71
C GLU A 54 8.93 6.31 13.69
N SER A 55 8.33 6.83 14.78
CA SER A 55 9.06 7.59 15.80
C SER A 55 9.96 6.72 16.67
N LEU A 56 9.58 5.46 16.91
CA LEU A 56 10.28 4.56 17.83
C LEU A 56 11.20 3.55 17.14
N GLY A 57 11.03 3.31 15.83
CA GLY A 57 11.79 2.30 15.10
C GLY A 57 11.62 0.90 15.70
N ASP A 58 12.72 0.16 15.86
CA ASP A 58 12.69 -1.22 16.36
C ASP A 58 12.27 -1.30 17.83
N SER A 59 12.50 -0.25 18.63
CA SER A 59 12.05 -0.18 20.03
C SER A 59 10.53 -0.21 20.18
N PHE A 60 9.78 0.02 19.09
CA PHE A 60 8.34 -0.17 19.07
C PHE A 60 7.93 -1.57 19.53
N TYR A 61 8.69 -2.61 19.17
CA TYR A 61 8.39 -3.99 19.55
C TYR A 61 8.81 -4.35 20.98
N GLU A 62 9.58 -3.49 21.65
CA GLU A 62 9.94 -3.66 23.07
C GLU A 62 8.84 -3.15 24.02
N LEU A 63 7.89 -2.36 23.49
CA LEU A 63 6.74 -1.84 24.23
C LEU A 63 5.59 -2.84 24.34
N TYR A 64 5.76 -4.07 23.82
CA TYR A 64 4.78 -5.13 24.05
C TYR A 64 4.72 -5.48 25.54
N PRO A 65 3.52 -5.77 26.07
CA PRO A 65 3.26 -5.86 27.51
C PRO A 65 3.98 -7.00 28.24
N THR A 66 4.74 -7.84 27.53
CA THR A 66 5.52 -8.93 28.13
C THR A 66 6.79 -8.46 28.86
N ASN A 67 7.34 -7.27 28.57
CA ASN A 67 8.69 -6.89 29.03
C ASN A 67 8.86 -5.52 29.74
N THR A 68 7.81 -4.74 30.04
CA THR A 68 7.99 -3.36 30.58
C THR A 68 7.66 -3.20 32.08
N PRO A 69 8.49 -2.49 32.90
CA PRO A 69 8.25 -2.22 34.32
C PRO A 69 6.98 -1.40 34.61
N LYS A 70 6.41 -1.57 35.81
CA LYS A 70 5.08 -1.05 36.25
C LYS A 70 4.92 0.48 36.31
N GLU A 71 5.93 1.31 36.06
CA GLU A 71 5.86 2.77 36.28
C GLU A 71 5.78 3.61 34.98
N THR A 72 6.13 3.07 33.81
CA THR A 72 5.92 3.69 32.47
C THR A 72 4.45 3.61 31.98
N ASN A 73 3.52 3.47 32.93
CA ASN A 73 2.31 2.64 32.77
C ASN A 73 1.09 3.35 32.15
N LYS A 74 1.09 4.67 31.94
CA LYS A 74 -0.08 5.39 31.33
C LYS A 74 0.06 5.58 29.82
N LEU A 75 1.21 6.06 29.34
CA LEU A 75 1.48 6.20 27.91
C LEU A 75 1.47 4.82 27.23
N ASN A 76 2.05 3.82 27.91
CA ASN A 76 2.04 2.43 27.47
C ASN A 76 0.61 1.87 27.41
N LYS A 77 -0.24 2.10 28.43
CA LYS A 77 -1.64 1.62 28.42
C LYS A 77 -2.48 2.18 27.26
N THR A 78 -2.37 3.48 26.96
CA THR A 78 -3.12 4.08 25.84
C THR A 78 -2.65 3.55 24.49
N LEU A 79 -1.33 3.45 24.30
CA LEU A 79 -0.74 2.89 23.09
C LEU A 79 -1.15 1.42 22.91
N VAL A 80 -0.97 0.59 23.93
CA VAL A 80 -1.37 -0.83 23.93
C VAL A 80 -2.87 -0.97 23.67
N THR A 81 -3.71 -0.12 24.26
CA THR A 81 -5.16 -0.15 23.99
C THR A 81 -5.47 0.18 22.54
N LYS A 82 -4.82 1.21 21.96
CA LYS A 82 -5.02 1.58 20.55
C LYS A 82 -4.49 0.49 19.62
N TYR A 83 -3.34 -0.11 19.94
CA TYR A 83 -2.77 -1.23 19.20
C TYR A 83 -3.73 -2.43 19.20
N ASN A 84 -4.22 -2.83 20.38
CA ASN A 84 -5.16 -3.95 20.50
C ASN A 84 -6.48 -3.65 19.78
N ASN A 85 -7.02 -2.43 19.89
CA ASN A 85 -8.23 -2.05 19.16
C ASN A 85 -8.03 -2.10 17.64
N LEU A 86 -6.88 -1.63 17.15
CA LEU A 86 -6.53 -1.72 15.73
C LEU A 86 -6.43 -3.17 15.30
N LYS A 87 -5.67 -3.98 16.04
CA LYS A 87 -5.51 -5.40 15.79
C LYS A 87 -6.85 -6.11 15.71
N ASP A 88 -7.64 -6.05 16.78
CA ASP A 88 -8.88 -6.81 16.89
C ASP A 88 -9.87 -6.38 15.80
N GLY A 89 -9.95 -5.07 15.53
CA GLY A 89 -10.76 -4.53 14.44
C GLY A 89 -10.31 -4.96 13.04
N LEU A 90 -8.99 -5.04 12.79
CA LEU A 90 -8.45 -5.52 11.51
C LEU A 90 -8.67 -7.02 11.32
N ILE A 91 -8.45 -7.84 12.35
CA ILE A 91 -8.69 -9.29 12.29
C ILE A 91 -10.18 -9.57 12.02
N SER A 92 -11.06 -8.95 12.79
CA SER A 92 -12.52 -9.01 12.60
C SER A 92 -12.95 -8.56 11.19
N LEU A 93 -12.35 -7.47 10.68
CA LEU A 93 -12.57 -7.03 9.32
C LEU A 93 -12.14 -8.10 8.30
N PHE A 94 -10.93 -8.64 8.43
CA PHE A 94 -10.37 -9.59 7.48
C PHE A 94 -11.15 -10.91 7.44
N ASP A 95 -11.57 -11.41 8.60
CA ASP A 95 -12.40 -12.62 8.71
C ASP A 95 -13.78 -12.44 8.07
N SER A 96 -14.30 -11.21 8.08
CA SER A 96 -15.62 -10.90 7.55
C SER A 96 -15.65 -10.49 6.07
N LEU A 97 -14.51 -10.37 5.39
CA LEU A 97 -14.46 -9.91 3.99
C LEU A 97 -15.28 -10.77 3.02
N ASN A 98 -15.44 -12.07 3.31
CA ASN A 98 -16.27 -12.98 2.49
C ASN A 98 -17.75 -12.62 2.50
N LEU A 99 -18.19 -11.81 3.45
CA LEU A 99 -19.59 -11.46 3.65
C LEU A 99 -20.01 -10.23 2.82
N TYR A 100 -19.07 -9.59 2.12
CA TYR A 100 -19.30 -8.43 1.29
C TYR A 100 -19.03 -8.73 -0.18
N LYS A 101 -19.77 -8.06 -1.06
CA LYS A 101 -19.49 -8.10 -2.50
C LYS A 101 -18.15 -7.45 -2.80
N THR A 102 -17.33 -8.06 -3.66
CA THR A 102 -16.02 -7.52 -4.05
C THR A 102 -16.13 -6.10 -4.62
N ASP A 103 -17.18 -5.78 -5.39
CA ASP A 103 -17.37 -4.42 -5.93
C ASP A 103 -17.55 -3.38 -4.82
N PHE A 104 -18.30 -3.73 -3.78
CA PHE A 104 -18.48 -2.85 -2.62
C PHE A 104 -17.15 -2.63 -1.89
N LEU A 105 -16.35 -3.69 -1.70
CA LEU A 105 -15.03 -3.56 -1.07
C LEU A 105 -14.03 -2.75 -1.93
N ILE A 106 -14.11 -2.83 -3.26
CA ILE A 106 -13.33 -1.96 -4.16
C ILE A 106 -13.72 -0.49 -3.96
N LEU A 107 -15.02 -0.18 -3.83
CA LEU A 107 -15.48 1.19 -3.54
C LEU A 107 -14.95 1.70 -2.19
N ILE A 108 -14.92 0.83 -1.17
CA ILE A 108 -14.33 1.17 0.14
C ILE A 108 -12.83 1.47 0.00
N ILE A 109 -12.09 0.64 -0.73
CA ILE A 109 -10.65 0.85 -0.98
C ILE A 109 -10.45 2.21 -1.66
N GLU A 110 -11.16 2.46 -2.75
CA GLU A 110 -11.05 3.70 -3.52
C GLU A 110 -11.36 4.94 -2.69
N LYS A 111 -12.44 4.89 -1.90
CA LYS A 111 -12.94 6.03 -1.15
C LYS A 111 -12.11 6.36 0.09
N TYR A 112 -11.64 5.34 0.80
CA TYR A 112 -11.07 5.51 2.14
C TYR A 112 -9.60 5.12 2.23
N ILE A 113 -9.19 4.01 1.63
CA ILE A 113 -7.90 3.38 1.94
C ILE A 113 -6.78 3.94 1.07
N LEU A 114 -7.01 4.13 -0.23
CA LEU A 114 -5.92 4.48 -1.17
C LEU A 114 -5.21 5.79 -0.86
N LEU A 115 -5.93 6.74 -0.25
CA LEU A 115 -5.40 8.05 0.12
C LEU A 115 -4.99 8.13 1.59
N ALA A 116 -5.28 7.09 2.37
CA ALA A 116 -4.84 6.98 3.73
C ALA A 116 -3.42 6.41 3.76
N LYS A 117 -2.53 7.03 4.54
CA LYS A 117 -1.16 6.55 4.75
C LYS A 117 -1.14 5.49 5.85
N THR A 118 -1.88 4.41 5.64
CA THR A 118 -1.94 3.26 6.57
C THR A 118 -0.78 2.30 6.35
N THR A 119 -0.40 1.56 7.38
CA THR A 119 0.60 0.48 7.23
C THR A 119 0.01 -0.92 7.44
N ASN A 120 -1.23 -1.05 7.88
CA ASN A 120 -1.85 -2.34 8.17
C ASN A 120 -3.14 -2.58 7.35
N LEU A 121 -4.04 -1.60 7.30
CA LEU A 121 -5.38 -1.73 6.71
C LEU A 121 -5.35 -2.03 5.21
N GLN A 122 -4.36 -1.52 4.49
CA GLN A 122 -4.23 -1.72 3.05
C GLN A 122 -3.97 -3.18 2.66
N PHE A 123 -3.58 -4.05 3.60
CA PHE A 123 -3.52 -5.50 3.38
C PHE A 123 -4.89 -6.17 3.19
N ILE A 124 -6.00 -5.44 3.37
CA ILE A 124 -7.30 -5.87 2.82
C ILE A 124 -7.22 -6.19 1.32
N ILE A 125 -6.34 -5.49 0.58
CA ILE A 125 -6.12 -5.73 -0.85
C ILE A 125 -5.54 -7.13 -1.07
N PHE A 126 -4.65 -7.61 -0.19
CA PHE A 126 -4.07 -8.96 -0.29
C PHE A 126 -5.14 -10.03 -0.09
N GLU A 127 -6.00 -9.85 0.91
CA GLU A 127 -7.15 -10.73 1.14
C GLU A 127 -8.12 -10.77 -0.05
N LEU A 128 -8.31 -9.63 -0.73
CA LEU A 128 -9.13 -9.59 -1.95
C LEU A 128 -8.44 -10.21 -3.16
N LEU A 129 -7.11 -10.09 -3.26
CA LEU A 129 -6.32 -10.73 -4.31
C LEU A 129 -6.39 -12.26 -4.21
N LYS A 130 -6.42 -12.82 -2.99
CA LYS A 130 -6.64 -14.27 -2.79
C LYS A 130 -7.96 -14.76 -3.40
N LYS A 131 -9.00 -13.92 -3.41
CA LYS A 131 -10.37 -14.29 -3.87
C LYS A 131 -10.68 -13.90 -5.31
N SER A 132 -10.21 -12.76 -5.76
CA SER A 132 -10.59 -12.15 -7.05
C SER A 132 -9.43 -11.40 -7.71
N PRO A 133 -8.30 -12.08 -7.99
CA PRO A 133 -7.06 -11.41 -8.36
C PRO A 133 -7.19 -10.57 -9.63
N LYS A 134 -7.81 -11.13 -10.68
CA LYS A 134 -8.06 -10.44 -11.96
C LYS A 134 -8.85 -9.14 -11.78
N LYS A 135 -9.86 -9.15 -10.91
CA LYS A 135 -10.74 -8.00 -10.69
C LYS A 135 -10.01 -6.86 -9.99
N ILE A 136 -9.23 -7.19 -8.96
CA ILE A 136 -8.43 -6.22 -8.20
C ILE A 136 -7.30 -5.65 -9.05
N LEU A 137 -6.56 -6.48 -9.78
CA LEU A 137 -5.51 -6.02 -10.71
C LEU A 137 -6.08 -5.10 -11.80
N ASN A 138 -7.21 -5.47 -12.41
CA ASN A 138 -7.87 -4.63 -13.42
C ASN A 138 -8.35 -3.29 -12.86
N PHE A 139 -8.81 -3.25 -11.60
CA PHE A 139 -9.15 -1.99 -10.93
C PHE A 139 -7.93 -1.07 -10.86
N PHE A 140 -6.82 -1.53 -10.28
CA PHE A 140 -5.61 -0.71 -10.15
C PHE A 140 -5.05 -0.30 -11.52
N PHE A 141 -5.01 -1.21 -12.49
CA PHE A 141 -4.53 -0.90 -13.83
C PHE A 141 -5.38 0.17 -14.54
N LYS A 142 -6.72 0.08 -14.45
CA LYS A 142 -7.61 1.12 -15.01
C LYS A 142 -7.34 2.48 -14.37
N LYS A 143 -7.07 2.52 -13.06
CA LYS A 143 -6.76 3.73 -12.32
C LYS A 143 -5.41 4.37 -12.67
N LEU A 144 -4.43 3.61 -13.18
CA LEU A 144 -3.16 4.19 -13.68
C LEU A 144 -3.36 5.19 -14.83
N LYS A 145 -4.45 5.05 -15.59
CA LYS A 145 -4.78 5.96 -16.69
C LYS A 145 -5.40 7.27 -16.19
N GLU A 146 -5.78 7.36 -14.92
CA GLU A 146 -6.33 8.58 -14.33
C GLU A 146 -5.21 9.56 -13.96
N LYS A 147 -5.42 10.86 -14.23
CA LYS A 147 -4.45 11.90 -13.86
C LYS A 147 -4.40 12.16 -12.34
N LYS A 148 -5.51 11.91 -11.64
CA LYS A 148 -5.67 12.19 -10.20
C LYS A 148 -5.05 11.04 -9.40
N TYR A 149 -4.24 11.37 -8.38
CA TYR A 149 -3.61 10.39 -7.48
C TYR A 149 -2.77 9.30 -8.16
N PHE A 150 -2.26 9.56 -9.37
CA PHE A 150 -1.43 8.64 -10.15
C PHE A 150 -0.38 7.92 -9.29
N SER A 151 0.39 8.67 -8.50
CA SER A 151 1.46 8.12 -7.66
C SER A 151 0.97 7.04 -6.70
N PHE A 152 -0.20 7.23 -6.08
CA PHE A 152 -0.76 6.22 -5.19
C PHE A 152 -1.13 4.96 -5.97
N TYR A 153 -1.89 5.10 -7.06
CA TYR A 153 -2.33 3.96 -7.86
C TYR A 153 -1.16 3.15 -8.42
N VAL A 154 -0.11 3.81 -8.90
CA VAL A 154 1.07 3.12 -9.45
C VAL A 154 1.88 2.44 -8.35
N SER A 155 2.04 3.06 -7.18
CA SER A 155 2.67 2.41 -6.02
C SER A 155 1.89 1.19 -5.55
N PHE A 156 0.55 1.25 -5.53
CA PHE A 156 -0.29 0.10 -5.20
C PHE A 156 -0.18 -1.00 -6.25
N PHE A 157 -0.29 -0.67 -7.53
CA PHE A 157 -0.22 -1.67 -8.60
C PHE A 157 1.13 -2.40 -8.59
N LEU A 158 2.24 -1.66 -8.52
CA LEU A 158 3.58 -2.26 -8.49
C LEU A 158 3.87 -2.95 -7.17
N GLY A 159 3.39 -2.38 -6.07
CA GLY A 159 3.46 -3.01 -4.76
C GLY A 159 2.77 -4.37 -4.74
N ILE A 160 1.62 -4.54 -5.42
CA ILE A 160 0.98 -5.86 -5.59
C ILE A 160 1.90 -6.79 -6.39
N ILE A 161 2.41 -6.35 -7.54
CA ILE A 161 3.25 -7.18 -8.42
C ILE A 161 4.50 -7.69 -7.68
N VAL A 162 5.12 -6.86 -6.85
CA VAL A 162 6.39 -7.21 -6.19
C VAL A 162 6.23 -7.87 -4.83
N ARG A 163 5.17 -7.56 -4.08
CA ARG A 163 4.99 -8.04 -2.69
C ARG A 163 3.94 -9.13 -2.53
N PHE A 164 3.02 -9.29 -3.48
CA PHE A 164 2.05 -10.38 -3.43
C PHE A 164 2.52 -11.55 -4.30
N ASN A 165 2.46 -12.77 -3.77
CA ASN A 165 2.78 -14.00 -4.50
C ASN A 165 1.69 -14.32 -5.54
N LEU A 166 1.71 -13.58 -6.66
CA LEU A 166 0.77 -13.75 -7.75
C LEU A 166 1.00 -15.06 -8.50
N ILE A 167 -0.08 -15.62 -9.04
CA ILE A 167 0.02 -16.70 -10.02
C ILE A 167 0.85 -16.18 -11.21
N LYS A 168 1.87 -16.95 -11.61
CA LYS A 168 2.87 -16.56 -12.62
C LYS A 168 2.30 -15.95 -13.90
N GLU A 169 1.18 -16.50 -14.41
CA GLU A 169 0.51 -15.95 -15.60
C GLU A 169 -0.01 -14.52 -15.38
N LEU A 170 -0.61 -14.24 -14.22
CA LEU A 170 -1.09 -12.90 -13.87
C LEU A 170 0.06 -11.96 -13.58
N GLU A 171 1.11 -12.44 -12.91
CA GLU A 171 2.33 -11.66 -12.66
C GLU A 171 2.94 -11.15 -13.96
N ILE A 172 3.21 -12.06 -14.92
CA ILE A 172 3.78 -11.72 -16.24
C ILE A 172 2.88 -10.73 -16.98
N LYS A 173 1.56 -10.96 -16.99
CA LYS A 173 0.60 -10.04 -17.62
C LYS A 173 0.64 -8.66 -16.98
N SER A 174 0.67 -8.58 -15.65
CA SER A 174 0.71 -7.32 -14.91
C SER A 174 2.03 -6.57 -15.11
N ILE A 175 3.16 -7.27 -15.14
CA ILE A 175 4.46 -6.70 -15.50
C ILE A 175 4.43 -6.12 -16.91
N ASN A 176 3.97 -6.89 -17.90
CA ASN A 176 3.88 -6.43 -19.29
C ASN A 176 3.00 -5.19 -19.44
N LEU A 177 1.87 -5.14 -18.73
CA LEU A 177 0.99 -3.96 -18.71
C LEU A 177 1.69 -2.72 -18.12
N PHE A 178 2.46 -2.90 -17.05
CA PHE A 178 3.27 -1.81 -16.49
C PHE A 178 4.36 -1.37 -17.46
N MET A 179 5.11 -2.31 -18.04
CA MET A 179 6.19 -2.02 -18.98
C MET A 179 5.68 -1.28 -20.22
N ASN A 180 4.56 -1.70 -20.79
CA ASN A 180 3.93 -1.00 -21.91
C ASN A 180 3.57 0.44 -21.54
N TYR A 181 2.96 0.65 -20.37
CA TYR A 181 2.62 1.98 -19.88
C TYR A 181 3.88 2.85 -19.66
N LEU A 182 4.95 2.26 -19.12
CA LEU A 182 6.24 2.92 -18.94
C LEU A 182 6.84 3.36 -20.28
N PHE A 183 6.87 2.47 -21.27
CA PHE A 183 7.43 2.76 -22.60
C PHE A 183 6.61 3.82 -23.36
N GLU A 184 5.29 3.78 -23.27
CA GLU A 184 4.42 4.85 -23.78
C GLU A 184 4.84 6.21 -23.20
N TYR A 185 5.13 6.27 -21.89
CA TYR A 185 5.55 7.50 -21.23
C TYR A 185 6.95 7.97 -21.68
N PHE A 186 7.90 7.04 -21.83
CA PHE A 186 9.26 7.35 -22.33
C PHE A 186 9.26 7.89 -23.76
N ASN A 187 8.39 7.38 -24.62
CA ASN A 187 8.27 7.86 -26.01
C ASN A 187 7.71 9.29 -26.08
N ILE A 188 6.90 9.70 -25.09
CA ILE A 188 6.36 11.06 -24.98
C ILE A 188 7.47 12.06 -24.57
N GLU A 189 8.38 11.68 -23.65
CA GLU A 189 9.43 12.60 -23.15
C GLU A 189 10.54 12.92 -24.16
N ASN A 190 10.82 12.06 -25.14
CA ASN A 190 11.80 12.38 -26.20
C ASN A 190 11.46 13.67 -26.99
N ASN A 191 10.26 14.23 -26.80
CA ASN A 191 9.78 15.43 -27.49
C ASN A 191 9.66 16.70 -26.61
N TYR A 192 10.05 16.68 -25.32
CA TYR A 192 9.88 17.86 -24.43
C TYR A 192 11.19 18.34 -23.79
N SER A 193 11.47 19.65 -23.89
CA SER A 193 12.58 20.33 -23.22
C SER A 193 12.18 20.85 -21.83
N LEU A 194 12.93 20.49 -20.79
CA LEU A 194 12.55 20.41 -19.35
C LEU A 194 12.10 21.70 -18.58
N ASN A 195 11.67 22.81 -19.21
CA ASN A 195 11.58 24.12 -18.53
C ASN A 195 10.17 24.68 -18.19
N VAL A 196 9.10 23.87 -18.07
CA VAL A 196 7.71 24.34 -17.85
C VAL A 196 7.07 23.70 -16.60
N PRO A 197 6.15 24.35 -15.84
CA PRO A 197 5.47 23.74 -14.69
C PRO A 197 4.71 22.42 -15.00
N LEU A 198 4.14 22.31 -16.20
CA LEU A 198 3.57 21.05 -16.70
C LEU A 198 4.65 19.96 -16.83
N ILE A 199 5.87 20.37 -17.16
CA ILE A 199 7.05 19.51 -17.25
C ILE A 199 7.54 19.11 -15.88
N LYS A 200 7.55 19.98 -14.86
CA LYS A 200 7.84 19.56 -13.47
C LYS A 200 6.89 18.47 -12.97
N LYS A 201 5.59 18.57 -13.29
CA LYS A 201 4.60 17.54 -12.93
C LYS A 201 4.83 16.23 -13.69
N ASN A 202 5.21 16.31 -14.96
CA ASN A 202 5.56 15.13 -15.76
C ASN A 202 6.90 14.53 -15.31
N GLU A 203 7.86 15.35 -14.90
CA GLU A 203 9.14 14.96 -14.34
C GLU A 203 8.94 14.15 -13.04
N ILE A 204 8.09 14.60 -12.12
CA ILE A 204 7.78 13.80 -10.90
C ILE A 204 7.20 12.44 -11.27
N ARG A 205 6.26 12.39 -12.23
CA ARG A 205 5.66 11.13 -12.68
C ARG A 205 6.68 10.21 -13.34
N PHE A 206 7.53 10.78 -14.19
CA PHE A 206 8.61 10.08 -14.87
C PHE A 206 9.60 9.48 -13.87
N ILE A 207 10.09 10.29 -12.93
CA ILE A 207 10.98 9.84 -11.86
C ILE A 207 10.30 8.73 -11.05
N HIS A 208 9.01 8.87 -10.73
CA HIS A 208 8.28 7.84 -9.98
C HIS A 208 8.18 6.53 -10.75
N LEU A 209 7.82 6.59 -12.03
CA LEU A 209 7.76 5.44 -12.92
C LEU A 209 9.11 4.74 -13.04
N CYS A 210 10.18 5.50 -13.21
CA CYS A 210 11.54 4.97 -13.23
C CYS A 210 11.92 4.34 -11.89
N GLN A 211 11.55 4.96 -10.77
CA GLN A 211 11.78 4.39 -9.43
C GLN A 211 11.07 3.06 -9.25
N LEU A 212 9.81 2.97 -9.68
CA LEU A 212 9.04 1.74 -9.56
C LEU A 212 9.53 0.64 -10.51
N PHE A 213 10.03 1.00 -11.69
CA PHE A 213 10.75 0.06 -12.57
C PHE A 213 12.04 -0.46 -11.94
N VAL A 214 12.83 0.43 -11.35
CA VAL A 214 14.05 0.07 -10.62
C VAL A 214 13.72 -0.83 -9.42
N TYR A 215 12.66 -0.50 -8.68
CA TYR A 215 12.15 -1.30 -7.58
C TYR A 215 11.70 -2.69 -8.05
N LEU A 216 10.97 -2.79 -9.18
CA LEU A 216 10.59 -4.06 -9.79
C LEU A 216 11.83 -4.91 -10.14
N CYS A 217 12.86 -4.31 -10.74
CA CYS A 217 14.11 -5.01 -11.05
C CYS A 217 14.74 -5.64 -9.81
N CYS A 218 14.70 -4.97 -8.65
CA CYS A 218 15.27 -5.50 -7.41
C CYS A 218 14.58 -6.80 -6.94
N PHE A 219 13.30 -7.01 -7.28
CA PHE A 219 12.57 -8.24 -6.94
C PHE A 219 12.60 -9.28 -8.07
N LYS A 220 12.66 -8.82 -9.32
CA LYS A 220 12.51 -9.63 -10.53
C LYS A 220 13.71 -9.37 -11.45
N LYS A 221 14.82 -10.05 -11.17
CA LYS A 221 16.12 -9.81 -11.81
C LYS A 221 16.08 -10.01 -13.32
N GLU A 222 15.25 -10.91 -13.81
CA GLU A 222 14.98 -11.13 -15.23
C GLU A 222 14.57 -9.84 -15.95
N ILE A 223 13.77 -8.99 -15.30
CA ILE A 223 13.29 -7.72 -15.87
C ILE A 223 14.45 -6.74 -16.12
N PHE A 224 15.47 -6.75 -15.25
CA PHE A 224 16.67 -5.94 -15.45
C PHE A 224 17.40 -6.34 -16.75
N TYR A 225 17.62 -7.64 -16.96
CA TYR A 225 18.38 -8.14 -18.10
C TYR A 225 17.62 -7.99 -19.41
N GLU A 226 16.31 -8.25 -19.41
CA GLU A 226 15.44 -8.06 -20.59
C GLU A 226 15.35 -6.60 -21.03
N ASN A 227 15.58 -5.64 -20.11
CA ASN A 227 15.40 -4.21 -20.35
C ASN A 227 16.71 -3.41 -20.19
N ASP A 228 17.86 -4.01 -20.49
CA ASP A 228 19.20 -3.39 -20.35
C ASP A 228 19.31 -2.00 -21.02
N LEU A 229 18.70 -1.80 -22.20
CA LEU A 229 18.69 -0.50 -22.87
C LEU A 229 17.98 0.59 -22.05
N LEU A 230 16.85 0.25 -21.42
CA LEU A 230 16.11 1.17 -20.56
C LEU A 230 16.89 1.48 -19.29
N VAL A 231 17.48 0.45 -18.67
CA VAL A 231 18.36 0.59 -17.51
C VAL A 231 19.51 1.56 -17.81
N LYS A 232 20.22 1.35 -18.94
CA LYS A 232 21.30 2.24 -19.39
C LYS A 232 20.82 3.67 -19.61
N LYS A 233 19.62 3.87 -20.16
CA LYS A 233 19.02 5.21 -20.31
C LYS A 233 18.76 5.88 -18.96
N ILE A 234 18.17 5.17 -18.00
CA ILE A 234 17.88 5.69 -16.64
C ILE A 234 19.18 6.07 -15.91
N ILE A 235 20.24 5.26 -16.06
CA ILE A 235 21.55 5.56 -15.48
C ILE A 235 22.15 6.82 -16.13
N LYS A 236 22.20 6.87 -17.46
CA LYS A 236 22.81 7.97 -18.21
C LYS A 236 22.08 9.31 -18.04
N SER A 237 20.75 9.28 -17.89
CA SER A 237 19.95 10.49 -17.68
C SER A 237 20.11 11.10 -16.28
N GLY A 238 20.76 10.39 -15.34
CA GLY A 238 20.94 10.84 -13.97
C GLY A 238 19.68 10.76 -13.10
N VAL A 239 18.59 10.16 -13.60
CA VAL A 239 17.30 10.06 -12.88
C VAL A 239 17.44 9.32 -11.56
N LEU A 240 18.35 8.33 -11.46
CA LEU A 240 18.63 7.62 -10.20
C LEU A 240 18.95 8.56 -9.03
N LYS A 241 19.59 9.71 -9.27
CA LYS A 241 19.93 10.69 -8.22
C LYS A 241 18.70 11.40 -7.65
N LYS A 242 17.60 11.44 -8.42
CA LYS A 242 16.34 12.11 -8.09
C LYS A 242 15.29 11.18 -7.46
N MET A 243 15.56 9.87 -7.40
CA MET A 243 14.69 8.87 -6.77
C MET A 243 14.94 8.77 -5.26
N ASN A 244 14.06 8.04 -4.56
CA ASN A 244 14.30 7.57 -3.20
C ASN A 244 15.70 6.92 -3.08
N LYS A 245 16.52 7.46 -2.19
CA LYS A 245 17.90 7.03 -1.98
C LYS A 245 18.01 5.54 -1.63
N LYS A 246 17.13 5.00 -0.78
CA LYS A 246 17.17 3.58 -0.36
C LYS A 246 16.93 2.65 -1.55
N VAL A 247 15.94 2.96 -2.38
CA VAL A 247 15.63 2.18 -3.60
C VAL A 247 16.80 2.23 -4.58
N ALA A 248 17.31 3.42 -4.88
CA ALA A 248 18.42 3.58 -5.81
C ALA A 248 19.70 2.87 -5.32
N LEU A 249 20.00 2.94 -4.02
CA LEU A 249 21.14 2.24 -3.45
C LEU A 249 20.97 0.72 -3.50
N LYS A 250 19.80 0.18 -3.11
CA LYS A 250 19.54 -1.28 -3.21
C LYS A 250 19.69 -1.76 -4.64
N PHE A 251 19.18 -1.02 -5.62
CA PHE A 251 19.38 -1.34 -7.04
C PHE A 251 20.85 -1.37 -7.46
N ILE A 252 21.61 -0.32 -7.10
CA ILE A 252 23.04 -0.24 -7.42
C ILE A 252 23.81 -1.40 -6.80
N SER A 253 23.52 -1.77 -5.54
CA SER A 253 24.17 -2.89 -4.87
C SER A 253 23.76 -4.24 -5.47
N GLU A 254 22.47 -4.44 -5.74
CA GLU A 254 21.91 -5.70 -6.24
C GLU A 254 22.54 -6.10 -7.58
N PHE A 255 22.77 -5.12 -8.46
CA PHE A 255 23.33 -5.33 -9.80
C PHE A 255 24.80 -4.91 -9.92
N LYS A 256 25.47 -4.59 -8.80
CA LYS A 256 26.90 -4.22 -8.74
C LYS A 256 27.31 -3.14 -9.76
N LEU A 257 26.49 -2.09 -9.91
CA LEU A 257 26.64 -1.12 -11.01
C LEU A 257 27.84 -0.17 -10.87
N GLY A 258 28.58 -0.20 -9.76
CA GLY A 258 29.76 0.67 -9.55
C GLY A 258 29.46 2.17 -9.50
N ILE A 259 28.19 2.56 -9.31
CA ILE A 259 27.75 3.96 -9.32
C ILE A 259 27.86 4.56 -7.91
N LYS A 260 28.60 5.66 -7.77
CA LYS A 260 28.56 6.48 -6.54
C LYS A 260 27.36 7.42 -6.59
N LEU A 261 26.33 7.12 -5.79
CA LEU A 261 25.10 7.92 -5.76
C LEU A 261 25.28 9.16 -4.87
N VAL A 262 25.30 10.34 -5.48
CA VAL A 262 25.08 11.62 -4.79
C VAL A 262 23.64 12.03 -5.06
N SER A 263 22.77 11.82 -4.08
CA SER A 263 21.33 12.00 -4.24
C SER A 263 20.92 13.45 -4.02
N SER A 264 19.98 13.93 -4.83
CA SER A 264 19.40 15.28 -4.79
C SER A 264 17.87 15.19 -4.85
N TYR A 265 17.29 14.14 -4.26
CA TYR A 265 15.85 13.91 -4.30
C TYR A 265 15.14 14.84 -3.31
N GLU A 266 14.08 15.52 -3.77
CA GLU A 266 13.35 16.53 -2.99
C GLU A 266 11.93 16.07 -2.59
N TYR A 267 11.43 14.98 -3.18
CA TYR A 267 10.02 14.56 -3.09
C TYR A 267 9.80 13.35 -2.15
N ASN A 268 10.25 13.46 -0.91
CA ASN A 268 10.20 12.38 0.10
C ASN A 268 8.80 11.77 0.22
N SER A 269 7.76 12.61 0.39
CA SER A 269 6.40 12.14 0.67
C SER A 269 5.72 11.33 -0.45
N VAL A 270 6.18 11.46 -1.70
CA VAL A 270 5.65 10.72 -2.86
C VAL A 270 6.49 9.47 -3.12
N PHE A 271 7.81 9.59 -3.05
CA PHE A 271 8.73 8.51 -3.41
C PHE A 271 9.04 7.54 -2.26
N GLU A 272 8.67 7.86 -1.02
CA GLU A 272 8.77 6.96 0.14
C GLU A 272 7.48 6.14 0.36
N PHE A 273 6.45 6.34 -0.46
CA PHE A 273 5.20 5.61 -0.31
C PHE A 273 5.25 4.23 -0.98
N PHE A 274 5.51 3.20 -0.18
CA PHE A 274 5.43 1.78 -0.55
C PHE A 274 4.29 1.12 0.24
N PRO A 275 3.09 0.96 -0.36
CA PRO A 275 1.88 0.59 0.38
C PRO A 275 1.92 -0.82 0.99
N PHE A 276 2.83 -1.69 0.57
CA PHE A 276 2.93 -3.06 1.07
C PHE A 276 4.30 -3.34 1.69
N ASP A 277 4.90 -2.35 2.33
CA ASP A 277 5.95 -2.63 3.31
C ASP A 277 5.38 -3.39 4.51
N PRO A 278 6.21 -4.14 5.25
CA PRO A 278 5.73 -5.04 6.30
C PRO A 278 4.85 -4.32 7.33
N PRO A 279 3.69 -4.92 7.70
CA PRO A 279 2.75 -4.29 8.62
C PRO A 279 3.36 -4.08 10.01
N SER A 280 2.79 -3.12 10.73
CA SER A 280 3.19 -2.76 12.10
C SER A 280 2.56 -3.66 13.16
N VAL A 281 1.40 -4.23 12.84
CA VAL A 281 0.69 -5.20 13.67
C VAL A 281 1.18 -6.61 13.35
N TYR A 282 1.73 -7.30 14.35
CA TYR A 282 2.33 -8.62 14.19
C TYR A 282 1.33 -9.66 13.65
N GLU A 283 0.12 -9.66 14.17
CA GLU A 283 -0.92 -10.61 13.77
C GLU A 283 -1.37 -10.41 12.30
N ILE A 284 -1.22 -9.19 11.77
CA ILE A 284 -1.43 -8.91 10.34
C ILE A 284 -0.26 -9.43 9.51
N LYS A 285 0.97 -9.33 10.03
CA LYS A 285 2.18 -9.91 9.41
C LYS A 285 2.04 -11.42 9.26
N GLU A 286 1.67 -12.12 10.33
CA GLU A 286 1.46 -13.58 10.32
C GLU A 286 0.38 -13.98 9.30
N ARG A 287 -0.74 -13.24 9.27
CA ARG A 287 -1.86 -13.59 8.40
C ARG A 287 -1.52 -13.54 6.90
N ILE A 288 -0.67 -12.61 6.49
CA ILE A 288 -0.31 -12.43 5.08
C ILE A 288 0.95 -13.21 4.67
N GLU A 289 1.63 -13.86 5.61
CA GLU A 289 2.96 -14.46 5.41
C GLU A 289 2.99 -15.42 4.22
N ASP A 290 1.94 -16.23 4.05
CA ASP A 290 1.76 -17.19 2.96
C ASP A 290 1.78 -16.57 1.55
N CYS A 291 1.36 -15.31 1.45
CA CYS A 291 1.20 -14.59 0.19
C CYS A 291 2.14 -13.39 0.05
N TYR A 292 3.00 -13.13 1.04
CA TYR A 292 3.88 -11.97 1.07
C TYR A 292 5.29 -12.31 0.59
N VAL A 293 5.82 -11.51 -0.33
CA VAL A 293 7.20 -11.62 -0.82
C VAL A 293 8.09 -10.63 -0.06
N ASN A 294 8.96 -11.19 0.78
CA ASN A 294 10.04 -10.42 1.39
C ASN A 294 11.14 -10.14 0.36
N ILE A 295 11.77 -8.97 0.45
CA ILE A 295 13.08 -8.79 -0.18
C ILE A 295 14.01 -9.71 0.61
N SER A 296 14.57 -10.72 -0.06
CA SER A 296 15.73 -11.42 0.48
C SER A 296 16.85 -10.38 0.64
N GLU A 297 17.39 -10.24 1.84
CA GLU A 297 18.52 -9.35 2.13
C GLU A 297 19.71 -9.65 1.20
#